data_AF-A0A9W9YYX9-F1
#
_entry.id   AF-A0A9W9YYX9-F1
#
_cell.length_a   1.000
_cell.length_b   1.000
_cell.length_c   1.000
_cell.angle_alpha   90.00
_cell.angle_beta   90.00
_cell.angle_gamma   90.00
#
_symmetry.space_group_name_H-M   'P 1'
#
loop_
_entity.id
_entity.type
_entity.pdbx_description
1 polymer ?
#
loop_
_entity_poly.entity_id
_entity_poly.type
_entity_poly.pdbx_seq_one_letter_code
_entity_poly.pdbx_strand_id
1 'polypeptide(L)'
;MSLLKMPLQQLNPHIMCVLCAGYLVDATTIIECLHSFCRSCIVKYLQSSHHCPVCDAEVHKTKPLLHIRPDRPLQDIVNKLVPGLVYDETQSPPGIRRKDRKRRHCSHR
;
A
#
# COMPACT_ATOMS: atom_id res chain seq x y z
N MET A 1 29.63 15.74 8.46
CA MET A 1 28.18 15.49 8.46
C MET A 1 27.94 14.10 9.00
N SER A 2 27.54 13.97 10.26
CA SER A 2 27.21 12.69 10.88
C SER A 2 25.92 12.13 10.27
N LEU A 3 25.95 10.87 9.83
CA LEU A 3 24.74 10.18 9.36
C LEU A 3 23.88 9.82 10.57
N LEU A 4 22.70 10.42 10.67
CA LEU A 4 21.67 9.97 11.61
C LEU A 4 21.17 8.60 11.15
N LYS A 5 21.33 7.59 12.01
CA LYS A 5 20.79 6.24 11.79
C LYS A 5 19.49 6.12 12.57
N MET A 6 18.39 5.84 11.87
CA MET A 6 17.09 5.58 12.47
C MET A 6 16.69 4.13 12.17
N PRO A 7 16.22 3.36 13.17
CA PRO A 7 15.75 2.00 12.94
C PRO A 7 14.45 2.02 12.12
N LEU A 8 14.37 1.16 11.10
CA LEU A 8 13.22 1.06 10.19
C LEU A 8 11.90 0.77 10.95
N GLN A 9 11.98 0.05 12.06
CA GLN A 9 10.83 -0.30 12.90
C GLN A 9 10.04 0.93 13.39
N GLN A 10 10.71 2.09 13.56
CA GLN A 10 10.05 3.34 13.95
C GLN A 10 9.21 3.92 12.80
N LEU A 11 9.50 3.57 11.56
CA LEU A 11 8.75 4.01 10.38
C LEU A 11 7.57 3.11 10.06
N ASN A 12 7.59 1.85 10.49
CA ASN A 12 6.57 0.85 10.19
C ASN A 12 5.11 1.34 10.35
N PRO A 13 4.73 2.10 11.39
CA PRO A 13 3.36 2.63 11.51
C PRO A 13 2.91 3.51 10.34
N HIS A 14 3.85 4.10 9.59
CA HIS A 14 3.59 5.03 8.48
C HIS A 14 3.70 4.37 7.10
N ILE A 15 4.29 3.18 7.00
CA ILE A 15 4.59 2.51 5.72
C ILE A 15 4.01 1.11 5.59
N MET A 16 3.23 0.66 6.58
CA MET A 16 2.55 -0.63 6.58
C MET A 16 1.05 -0.50 6.28
N CYS A 17 0.53 -1.46 5.52
CA CYS A 17 -0.88 -1.62 5.24
C CYS A 17 -1.57 -2.40 6.37
N VAL A 18 -2.53 -1.78 7.05
CA VAL A 18 -3.28 -2.44 8.14
C VAL A 18 -4.12 -3.64 7.68
N LEU A 19 -4.51 -3.70 6.41
CA LEU A 19 -5.35 -4.78 5.87
C LEU A 19 -4.58 -6.09 5.65
N CYS A 20 -3.28 -6.03 5.35
CA CYS A 20 -2.45 -7.22 5.11
C CYS A 20 -1.24 -7.33 6.04
N ALA A 21 -1.04 -6.38 6.95
CA ALA A 21 0.11 -6.28 7.86
C ALA A 21 1.48 -6.31 7.16
N GLY A 22 1.54 -5.98 5.87
CA GLY A 22 2.76 -5.87 5.07
C GLY A 22 3.08 -4.41 4.72
N TYR A 23 4.21 -4.16 4.06
CA TYR A 23 4.52 -2.82 3.56
C TYR A 23 3.57 -2.42 2.43
N LEU A 24 3.35 -1.11 2.26
CA LEU A 24 2.50 -0.59 1.20
C LEU A 24 3.03 -0.97 -0.19
N VAL A 25 2.19 -1.64 -0.98
CA VAL A 25 2.44 -1.99 -2.38
C VAL A 25 1.34 -1.39 -3.24
N ASP A 26 1.74 -0.60 -4.23
CA ASP A 26 0.86 0.27 -5.00
C ASP A 26 -0.02 1.11 -4.05
N ALA A 27 0.63 1.88 -3.18
CA ALA A 27 0.01 2.70 -2.16
C ALA A 27 -1.19 3.47 -2.74
N THR A 28 -2.32 3.36 -2.08
CA THR A 28 -3.60 3.94 -2.50
C THR A 28 -4.24 4.57 -1.28
N THR A 29 -4.56 5.84 -1.38
CA THR A 29 -5.02 6.69 -0.27
C THR A 29 -6.49 7.05 -0.47
N ILE A 30 -7.28 6.96 0.61
CA ILE A 30 -8.65 7.48 0.66
C ILE A 30 -8.58 9.00 0.74
N ILE A 31 -9.26 9.72 -0.16
CA ILE A 31 -9.19 11.19 -0.24
C ILE A 31 -9.77 11.84 1.03
N GLU A 32 -10.91 11.35 1.52
CA GLU A 32 -11.66 11.97 2.62
C GLU A 32 -10.90 11.99 3.96
N CYS A 33 -10.07 10.98 4.22
CA CYS A 33 -9.42 10.79 5.52
C CYS A 33 -7.91 10.57 5.46
N LEU A 34 -7.32 10.57 4.26
CA LEU A 34 -5.89 10.39 4.00
C LEU A 34 -5.25 9.09 4.56
N HIS A 35 -6.05 8.06 4.83
CA HIS A 35 -5.52 6.75 5.20
C HIS A 35 -5.12 5.96 3.95
N SER A 36 -3.93 5.35 4.02
CA SER A 36 -3.29 4.66 2.90
C SER A 36 -3.22 3.15 3.09
N PHE A 37 -3.39 2.42 2.00
CA PHE A 37 -3.44 0.96 1.96
C PHE A 37 -2.77 0.46 0.67
N CYS A 38 -2.53 -0.85 0.55
CA CYS A 38 -2.20 -1.43 -0.75
C CYS A 38 -3.41 -1.37 -1.68
N ARG A 39 -3.21 -1.06 -2.97
CA ARG A 39 -4.30 -0.96 -3.96
C ARG A 39 -5.22 -2.17 -3.97
N SER A 40 -4.64 -3.38 -4.05
CA SER A 40 -5.43 -4.63 -4.08
C SER A 40 -6.23 -4.84 -2.81
N CYS A 41 -5.64 -4.49 -1.67
CA CYS A 41 -6.24 -4.69 -0.36
C CYS A 41 -7.42 -3.72 -0.15
N ILE A 42 -7.28 -2.41 -0.43
CA ILE A 42 -8.41 -1.47 -0.27
C ILE A 42 -9.51 -1.62 -1.33
N VAL A 43 -9.16 -1.94 -2.58
CA VAL A 43 -10.17 -2.21 -3.62
C VAL A 43 -11.02 -3.43 -3.26
N LYS A 44 -10.41 -4.50 -2.72
CA LYS A 44 -11.13 -5.68 -2.23
C LYS A 44 -12.05 -5.33 -1.06
N TYR A 45 -11.55 -4.57 -0.08
CA TYR A 45 -12.33 -4.17 1.10
C TYR A 45 -13.56 -3.32 0.72
N LEU A 46 -13.39 -2.35 -0.19
CA LEU A 46 -14.47 -1.45 -0.61
C LEU A 46 -15.52 -2.10 -1.52
N GLN A 47 -15.41 -3.40 -1.81
CA GLN A 47 -16.49 -4.18 -2.44
C GLN A 47 -17.61 -4.50 -1.46
N SER A 48 -17.33 -4.52 -0.16
CA SER A 48 -18.29 -4.89 0.90
C SER A 48 -18.51 -3.81 1.95
N SER A 49 -17.80 -2.68 1.89
CA SER A 49 -17.93 -1.57 2.84
C SER A 49 -17.71 -0.22 2.16
N HIS A 50 -18.37 0.81 2.65
CA HIS A 50 -18.21 2.19 2.17
C HIS A 50 -17.46 3.08 3.19
N HIS A 51 -16.91 2.50 4.26
CA HIS A 51 -16.25 3.22 5.35
C HIS A 51 -14.76 2.91 5.41
N CYS A 52 -13.95 3.83 5.91
CA CYS A 52 -12.51 3.62 6.06
C CYS A 52 -12.22 2.51 7.10
N PRO A 53 -11.33 1.53 6.80
CA PRO A 53 -10.95 0.48 7.75
C PRO A 53 -10.28 0.95 9.05
N VAL A 54 -9.84 2.22 9.11
CA VAL A 54 -9.05 2.75 10.24
C VAL A 54 -9.88 3.68 11.11
N CYS A 55 -10.61 4.62 10.51
CA CYS A 55 -11.31 5.69 11.22
C CYS A 55 -12.83 5.69 10.99
N ASP A 56 -13.35 4.71 10.25
CA ASP A 56 -14.78 4.55 9.95
C ASP A 56 -15.44 5.73 9.20
N ALA A 57 -14.64 6.70 8.70
CA ALA A 57 -15.16 7.78 7.87
C ALA A 57 -15.80 7.22 6.59
N GLU A 58 -16.97 7.73 6.22
CA GLU A 58 -17.63 7.38 4.96
C GLU A 58 -16.76 7.81 3.77
N VAL A 59 -16.30 6.85 2.97
CA VAL A 59 -15.45 7.09 1.79
C VAL A 59 -16.25 7.75 0.68
N HIS A 60 -17.47 7.25 0.45
CA HIS A 60 -18.44 7.81 -0.49
C HIS A 60 -19.79 7.09 -0.31
N LYS A 61 -20.91 7.82 -0.39
CA LYS A 61 -22.29 7.30 -0.28
C LYS A 61 -22.58 6.01 -1.06
N THR A 62 -22.26 5.98 -2.35
CA THR A 62 -22.59 4.85 -3.25
C THR A 62 -21.43 4.20 -4.01
N LYS A 63 -20.34 4.93 -4.26
CA LYS A 63 -19.24 4.49 -5.13
C LYS A 63 -17.88 4.77 -4.48
N PRO A 64 -17.49 4.04 -3.42
CA PRO A 64 -16.26 4.31 -2.66
C PRO A 64 -14.98 4.24 -3.50
N LEU A 65 -14.96 3.45 -4.58
CA LEU A 65 -13.82 3.36 -5.50
C LEU A 65 -13.51 4.67 -6.25
N LEU A 66 -14.46 5.62 -6.32
CA LEU A 66 -14.21 6.93 -6.92
C LEU A 66 -13.41 7.86 -6.00
N HIS A 67 -13.32 7.57 -4.70
CA HIS A 67 -12.70 8.41 -3.67
C HIS A 67 -11.41 7.80 -3.10
N ILE A 68 -10.78 6.91 -3.87
CA ILE A 68 -9.40 6.43 -3.63
C ILE A 68 -8.47 6.85 -4.77
N ARG A 69 -7.22 7.18 -4.45
CA ARG A 69 -6.22 7.60 -5.45
C ARG A 69 -4.89 6.88 -5.23
N PRO A 70 -4.18 6.49 -6.30
CA PRO A 70 -2.80 6.04 -6.18
C PRO A 70 -1.93 7.14 -5.58
N ASP A 71 -1.15 6.80 -4.56
CA ASP A 71 -0.26 7.70 -3.85
C ASP A 71 1.18 7.39 -4.25
N ARG A 72 1.58 7.98 -5.39
CA ARG A 72 2.92 7.78 -5.96
C ARG A 72 4.02 8.29 -5.02
N PRO A 73 3.91 9.49 -4.42
CA PRO A 73 4.93 9.97 -3.47
C PRO A 73 5.10 9.04 -2.27
N LEU A 74 4.00 8.57 -1.66
CA LEU A 74 4.09 7.62 -0.55
C LEU A 74 4.73 6.30 -0.99
N GLN A 75 4.36 5.78 -2.16
CA GLN A 75 4.98 4.56 -2.68
C GLN A 75 6.48 4.76 -2.92
N ASP A 76 6.91 5.91 -3.44
CA ASP A 76 8.33 6.21 -3.67
C ASP A 76 9.10 6.31 -2.35
N ILE A 77 8.49 6.88 -1.30
CA ILE A 77 9.05 6.89 0.04
C ILE A 77 9.25 5.46 0.56
N VAL A 78 8.22 4.63 0.47
CA VAL A 78 8.28 3.22 0.92
C VAL A 78 9.38 2.45 0.17
N ASN A 79 9.47 2.63 -1.15
CA ASN A 79 10.49 1.99 -2.00
C ASN A 79 11.91 2.42 -1.67
N LYS A 80 12.11 3.68 -1.28
CA LYS A 80 13.43 4.21 -0.87
C LYS A 80 13.82 3.76 0.54
N LEU A 81 12.84 3.57 1.42
CA LEU A 81 13.08 3.21 2.82
C LEU A 81 13.26 1.70 3.04
N VAL A 82 12.63 0.85 2.23
CA VAL A 82 12.65 -0.62 2.41
C VAL A 82 13.45 -1.27 1.28
N PRO A 83 14.74 -1.60 1.49
CA PRO A 83 15.55 -2.29 0.50
C PRO A 83 14.95 -3.63 0.09
N GLY A 84 14.93 -3.93 -1.21
CA GLY A 84 14.43 -5.21 -1.73
C GLY A 84 12.90 -5.37 -1.78
N LEU A 85 12.13 -4.35 -1.38
CA LEU A 85 10.67 -4.38 -1.56
C LEU A 85 10.27 -4.32 -3.05
N VAL A 86 11.04 -3.58 -3.84
CA VAL A 86 10.97 -3.62 -5.30
C VAL A 86 11.88 -4.76 -5.76
N TYR A 87 11.31 -5.94 -6.02
CA TYR A 87 12.03 -6.95 -6.80
C TYR A 87 12.16 -6.44 -8.25
N ASP A 88 13.30 -5.80 -8.49
CA ASP A 88 14.05 -5.64 -9.74
C ASP A 88 13.26 -5.94 -11.03
N GLU A 89 12.76 -4.88 -11.69
CA GLU A 89 12.23 -4.96 -13.07
C GLU A 89 13.32 -5.41 -14.06
N THR A 90 14.61 -5.33 -13.71
CA THR A 90 15.76 -5.68 -14.57
C THR A 90 16.28 -7.11 -14.41
N GLN A 91 15.75 -7.94 -13.50
CA GLN A 91 16.16 -9.35 -13.31
C GLN A 91 15.02 -10.38 -13.41
N SER A 92 13.81 -10.01 -13.87
CA SER A 92 12.78 -11.03 -14.13
C SER A 92 13.01 -11.74 -15.46
N PRO A 93 13.00 -13.10 -15.51
CA PRO A 93 12.95 -13.84 -16.77
C PRO A 93 11.74 -13.40 -17.61
N PRO A 94 11.85 -13.30 -18.94
CA PRO A 94 10.71 -12.96 -19.80
C PRO A 94 9.67 -14.08 -19.72
N GLY A 95 8.61 -13.90 -18.92
CA GLY A 95 7.54 -14.89 -18.80
C GLY A 95 6.72 -14.88 -17.51
N ILE A 96 7.22 -14.29 -16.42
CA ILE A 96 6.43 -14.19 -15.17
C ILE A 96 5.49 -12.98 -15.26
N ARG A 97 4.18 -13.24 -15.36
CA ARG A 97 3.16 -12.18 -15.46
C ARG A 97 3.14 -11.32 -14.19
N ARG A 98 3.28 -10.01 -14.38
CA ARG A 98 3.31 -8.91 -13.38
C ARG A 98 2.26 -9.00 -12.25
N LYS A 99 1.17 -9.73 -12.44
CA LYS A 99 0.07 -9.86 -11.47
C LYS A 99 0.35 -10.89 -10.37
N ASP A 100 1.22 -11.86 -10.57
CA ASP A 100 1.29 -13.06 -9.71
C ASP A 100 2.27 -12.92 -8.53
N ARG A 101 3.13 -11.89 -8.49
CA ARG A 101 4.10 -11.68 -7.40
C ARG A 101 3.68 -10.59 -6.39
N LYS A 102 3.14 -9.46 -6.86
CA LYS A 102 2.48 -8.45 -5.98
C LYS A 102 1.30 -9.03 -5.20
N ARG A 103 0.61 -10.03 -5.79
CA ARG A 103 -0.46 -10.76 -5.11
C ARG A 103 0.05 -11.55 -3.90
N ARG A 104 1.20 -12.22 -3.97
CA ARG A 104 1.70 -13.06 -2.85
C ARG A 104 1.88 -12.28 -1.55
N HIS A 105 2.33 -11.04 -1.60
CA HIS A 105 2.51 -10.22 -0.39
C HIS A 105 1.19 -9.76 0.27
N CYS A 106 0.16 -9.39 -0.52
CA CYS A 106 -1.16 -8.98 0.01
C CYS A 106 -2.15 -10.16 0.17
N SER A 107 -1.76 -11.41 -0.16
CA SER A 107 -2.64 -12.61 -0.10
C SER A 107 -2.50 -13.44 1.17
N HIS A 108 -1.66 -13.04 2.14
CA HIS A 108 -1.53 -13.74 3.41
C HIS A 108 -2.62 -13.28 4.41
N ARG A 109 -3.88 -13.61 4.10
CA ARG A 109 -4.90 -14.09 5.05
C ARG A 109 -6.04 -14.73 4.29
#